data_AF-A0A928VQW3-F1
#
_entry.id   AF-A0A928VQW3-F1
#
_cell.length_a   1.000
_cell.length_b   1.000
_cell.length_c   1.000
_cell.angle_alpha   90.00
_cell.angle_beta   90.00
_cell.angle_gamma   90.00
#
_symmetry.space_group_name_H-M   'P 1'
#
loop_
_entity.id
_entity.type
_entity.pdbx_description
1 polymer ?
#
loop_
_entity_poly.entity_id
_entity_poly.type
_entity_poly.pdbx_seq_one_letter_code
_entity_poly.pdbx_strand_id
1 'polypeptide(L)'
;MQQRLKMMGSLTYLMMHSPLHRMYTMNELEERFLPSLLHDQFRYYEINGSPIGFVNWAWIDDVVEQKYMTGKYELTLDEWQGGSNLWFPEFVAPFGHARRMIQDLRKNVLPKGTPAKALKISPEGELIGVSQYRV
;
A
#
# COMPACT_ATOMS: atom_id res chain seq x y z
N MET A 1 -4.83 13.71 15.31
CA MET A 1 -6.09 13.83 14.53
C MET A 1 -5.93 14.67 13.26
N GLN A 2 -5.57 15.95 13.32
CA GLN A 2 -5.48 16.83 12.14
C GLN A 2 -4.54 16.31 11.03
N GLN A 3 -3.37 15.77 11.38
CA GLN A 3 -2.42 15.22 10.40
C GLN A 3 -2.98 13.99 9.66
N ARG A 4 -3.72 13.12 10.36
CA ARG A 4 -4.38 11.95 9.75
C ARG A 4 -5.50 12.38 8.80
N LEU A 5 -6.29 13.39 9.16
CA LEU A 5 -7.31 13.95 8.25
C LEU A 5 -6.69 14.55 6.98
N LYS A 6 -5.57 15.27 7.10
CA LYS A 6 -4.81 15.76 5.93
C LYS A 6 -4.28 14.62 5.06
N MET A 7 -3.81 13.53 5.68
CA MET A 7 -3.35 12.34 4.97
C MET A 7 -4.50 11.69 4.19
N MET A 8 -5.67 11.53 4.80
CA MET A 8 -6.85 10.99 4.13
C MET A 8 -7.26 11.84 2.92
N GLY A 9 -7.29 13.17 3.05
CA GLY A 9 -7.57 14.06 1.91
C GLY A 9 -6.54 13.91 0.78
N SER A 10 -5.26 13.78 1.11
CA SER A 10 -4.19 13.56 0.14
C SER A 10 -4.29 12.20 -0.54
N LEU A 11 -4.62 11.16 0.21
CA LEU A 11 -4.88 9.82 -0.31
C LEU A 11 -6.07 9.82 -1.28
N THR A 12 -7.21 10.39 -0.88
CA THR A 12 -8.39 10.52 -1.74
C THR A 12 -8.03 11.24 -3.04
N TYR A 13 -7.25 12.32 -2.98
CA TYR A 13 -6.76 13.00 -4.19
C TYR A 13 -5.94 12.07 -5.10
N LEU A 14 -4.96 11.36 -4.55
CA LEU A 14 -4.16 10.39 -5.33
C LEU A 14 -5.03 9.29 -5.96
N MET A 15 -6.02 8.79 -5.21
CA MET A 15 -6.95 7.77 -5.66
C MET A 15 -7.84 8.25 -6.80
N MET A 16 -8.33 9.50 -6.76
CA MET A 16 -9.11 10.10 -7.84
C MET A 16 -8.35 10.12 -9.18
N HIS A 17 -7.01 10.13 -9.13
CA HIS A 17 -6.15 10.09 -10.31
C HIS A 17 -5.64 8.67 -10.67
N SER A 18 -6.08 7.63 -9.96
CA SER A 18 -5.76 6.24 -10.27
C SER A 18 -7.00 5.47 -10.72
N PRO A 19 -7.03 4.91 -11.95
CA PRO A 19 -8.19 4.16 -12.46
C PRO A 19 -8.63 3.00 -11.56
N LEU A 20 -7.68 2.32 -10.92
CA LEU A 20 -7.97 1.24 -9.97
C LEU A 20 -8.55 1.79 -8.66
N HIS A 21 -7.80 2.66 -7.99
CA HIS A 21 -8.13 3.10 -6.63
C HIS A 21 -9.33 4.06 -6.57
N ARG A 22 -9.69 4.74 -7.68
CA ARG A 22 -10.90 5.59 -7.72
C ARG A 22 -12.21 4.82 -7.54
N MET A 23 -12.17 3.50 -7.69
CA MET A 23 -13.33 2.61 -7.54
C MET A 23 -13.55 2.18 -6.10
N TYR A 24 -12.60 2.46 -5.19
CA TYR A 24 -12.71 2.08 -3.79
C TYR A 24 -13.82 2.86 -3.09
N THR A 25 -14.60 2.13 -2.31
CA THR A 25 -15.60 2.64 -1.38
C THR A 25 -14.92 3.27 -0.16
N MET A 26 -15.67 4.10 0.57
CA MET A 26 -15.18 4.68 1.82
C MET A 26 -14.76 3.62 2.86
N ASN A 27 -15.44 2.47 2.88
CA ASN A 27 -15.10 1.36 3.75
C ASN A 27 -13.73 0.77 3.38
N GLU A 28 -13.48 0.56 2.09
CA GLU A 28 -12.18 0.08 1.61
C GLU A 28 -11.06 1.08 1.88
N LEU A 29 -11.32 2.40 1.87
CA LEU A 29 -10.33 3.39 2.32
C LEU A 29 -9.93 3.17 3.78
N GLU A 30 -10.89 2.88 4.66
CA GLU A 30 -10.62 2.62 6.07
C GLU A 30 -9.83 1.31 6.23
N GLU A 31 -10.32 0.22 5.64
CA GLU A 31 -9.72 -1.11 5.78
C GLU A 31 -8.29 -1.18 5.19
N ARG A 32 -8.05 -0.53 4.04
CA ARG A 32 -6.79 -0.67 3.29
C ARG A 32 -5.71 0.32 3.71
N PHE A 33 -6.09 1.50 4.21
CA PHE A 33 -5.14 2.57 4.52
C PHE A 33 -5.00 2.84 6.01
N LEU A 34 -6.09 2.83 6.79
CA LEU A 34 -6.04 3.22 8.20
C LEU A 34 -5.07 2.36 9.03
N PRO A 35 -5.01 1.02 8.89
CA PRO A 35 -4.06 0.22 9.67
C PRO A 35 -2.61 0.65 9.46
N SER A 36 -2.22 0.95 8.22
CA SER A 36 -0.86 1.44 7.91
C SER A 36 -0.54 2.78 8.59
N LEU A 37 -1.52 3.67 8.69
CA LEU A 37 -1.38 4.97 9.35
C LEU A 37 -1.34 4.85 10.88
N LEU A 38 -1.93 3.80 11.43
CA LEU A 38 -1.88 3.50 12.87
C LEU A 38 -0.53 2.89 13.27
N HIS A 39 0.04 2.07 12.38
CA HIS A 39 1.31 1.35 12.59
C HIS A 39 2.55 2.07 12.05
N ASP A 40 2.39 3.27 11.47
CA ASP A 40 3.46 4.00 10.76
C ASP A 40 4.15 3.17 9.65
N GLN A 41 3.41 2.24 9.03
CA GLN A 41 3.88 1.37 7.95
C GLN A 41 3.50 1.91 6.58
N PHE A 42 3.87 3.16 6.33
CA PHE A 42 3.60 3.82 5.06
C PHE A 42 4.69 4.83 4.70
N ARG A 43 4.69 5.21 3.43
CA ARG A 43 5.48 6.32 2.91
C ARG A 43 4.62 7.17 1.99
N TYR A 44 4.53 8.44 2.32
CA TYR A 44 3.86 9.46 1.53
C TYR A 44 4.89 10.35 0.84
N TYR A 45 4.60 10.75 -0.39
CA TYR A 45 5.49 11.56 -1.21
C TYR A 45 4.77 12.80 -1.73
N GLU A 46 5.45 13.94 -1.64
CA GLU A 46 4.97 15.23 -2.12
C GLU A 46 6.06 15.98 -2.90
N ILE A 47 5.64 16.86 -3.82
CA ILE A 47 6.50 17.84 -4.49
C ILE A 47 5.81 19.19 -4.36
N ASN A 48 6.49 20.17 -3.77
CA ASN A 48 5.96 21.53 -3.56
C ASN A 48 4.57 21.53 -2.87
N GLY A 49 4.38 20.64 -1.89
CA GLY A 49 3.12 20.48 -1.15
C GLY A 49 2.00 19.76 -1.91
N SER A 50 2.26 19.28 -3.12
CA SER A 50 1.29 18.47 -3.89
C SER A 50 1.59 16.97 -3.70
N PRO A 51 0.60 16.15 -3.31
CA PRO A 51 0.75 14.69 -3.22
C PRO A 51 1.13 14.09 -4.58
N ILE A 52 2.18 13.27 -4.61
CA ILE A 52 2.61 12.58 -5.84
C ILE A 52 2.57 11.06 -5.75
N GLY A 53 2.48 10.51 -4.54
CA GLY A 53 2.31 9.08 -4.35
C GLY A 53 2.23 8.67 -2.89
N PHE A 54 1.75 7.44 -2.70
CA PHE A 54 1.62 6.79 -1.42
C PHE A 54 1.88 5.29 -1.59
N VAL A 55 2.47 4.68 -0.57
CA VAL A 55 2.64 3.24 -0.47
C VAL A 55 2.54 2.86 0.99
N ASN A 56 1.88 1.74 1.27
CA ASN A 56 1.92 1.12 2.58
C ASN A 56 2.44 -0.30 2.50
N TRP A 57 2.81 -0.84 3.65
CA TRP A 57 3.26 -2.22 3.75
C TRP A 57 2.75 -2.90 5.00
N ALA A 58 2.71 -4.23 4.95
CA ALA A 58 2.39 -5.11 6.06
C ALA A 58 3.49 -6.17 6.19
N TRP A 59 3.76 -6.58 7.43
CA TRP A 59 4.61 -7.71 7.77
C TRP A 59 3.72 -8.81 8.34
N ILE A 60 3.35 -9.77 7.50
CA ILE A 60 2.40 -10.82 7.86
C ILE A 60 3.11 -12.15 8.10
N ASP A 61 2.48 -13.06 8.83
CA ASP A 61 2.99 -14.43 9.00
C ASP A 61 2.62 -15.33 7.79
N ASP A 62 3.11 -16.57 7.79
CA ASP A 62 2.89 -17.52 6.70
C ASP A 62 1.41 -17.92 6.55
N VAL A 63 0.67 -18.05 7.66
CA VAL A 63 -0.74 -18.47 7.67
C VAL A 63 -1.62 -17.37 7.09
N VAL A 64 -1.39 -16.13 7.51
CA VAL A 64 -2.07 -14.93 7.00
C VAL A 64 -1.70 -14.71 5.53
N GLU A 65 -0.44 -14.91 5.15
CA GLU A 65 0.00 -14.79 3.77
C GLU A 65 -0.78 -15.73 2.83
N GLN A 66 -0.96 -17.01 3.20
CA GLN A 66 -1.72 -17.94 2.36
C GLN A 66 -3.17 -17.48 2.13
N LYS A 67 -3.81 -16.89 3.13
CA LYS A 67 -5.16 -16.31 2.99
C LYS A 67 -5.12 -15.06 2.12
N TYR A 68 -4.16 -14.16 2.37
CA TYR A 68 -4.03 -12.88 1.68
C TYR A 68 -3.75 -13.04 0.18
N MET A 69 -2.95 -14.04 -0.21
CA MET A 69 -2.65 -14.38 -1.60
C MET A 69 -3.89 -14.67 -2.46
N THR A 70 -5.04 -15.00 -1.85
CA THR A 70 -6.29 -15.23 -2.57
C THR A 70 -6.94 -13.96 -3.11
N GLY A 71 -6.53 -12.79 -2.61
CA GLY A 71 -7.15 -11.49 -2.89
C GLY A 71 -8.57 -11.32 -2.36
N LYS A 72 -9.07 -12.25 -1.53
CA LYS A 72 -10.40 -12.21 -0.91
C LYS A 72 -10.34 -11.97 0.60
N TYR A 73 -9.13 -11.93 1.16
CA TYR A 73 -8.89 -11.75 2.58
C TYR A 73 -8.39 -10.34 2.84
N GLU A 74 -9.06 -9.64 3.74
CA GLU A 74 -8.62 -8.33 4.24
C GLU A 74 -7.88 -8.52 5.56
N LEU A 75 -6.75 -7.84 5.72
CA LEU A 75 -5.92 -7.94 6.91
C LEU A 75 -6.58 -7.22 8.09
N THR A 76 -6.68 -7.89 9.23
CA THR A 76 -7.03 -7.25 10.50
C THR A 76 -5.89 -6.36 10.99
N LEU A 77 -6.18 -5.37 11.85
CA LEU A 77 -5.17 -4.42 12.34
C LEU A 77 -3.92 -5.10 12.93
N ASP A 78 -4.08 -6.16 13.72
CA ASP A 78 -2.96 -6.84 14.37
C ASP A 78 -2.11 -7.64 13.38
N GLU A 79 -2.71 -8.14 12.30
CA GLU A 79 -2.00 -8.93 11.28
C GLU A 79 -0.97 -8.10 10.50
N TRP A 80 -1.12 -6.77 10.42
CA TRP A 80 -0.16 -5.87 9.73
C TRP A 80 1.27 -5.94 10.28
N GLN A 81 1.44 -6.43 11.51
CA GLN A 81 2.72 -6.60 12.21
C GLN A 81 2.93 -8.05 12.68
N GLY A 82 2.17 -9.01 12.13
CA GLY A 82 2.11 -10.38 12.62
C GLY A 82 3.30 -11.28 12.27
N GLY A 83 4.19 -10.87 11.37
CA GLY A 83 5.28 -11.75 10.93
C GLY A 83 6.43 -11.06 10.20
N SER A 84 7.02 -11.77 9.23
CA SER A 84 8.21 -11.33 8.49
C SER A 84 8.03 -11.31 6.97
N ASN A 85 6.85 -11.67 6.46
CA ASN A 85 6.57 -11.62 5.03
C ASN A 85 6.11 -10.22 4.65
N LEU A 86 6.95 -9.51 3.88
CA LEU A 86 6.66 -8.15 3.46
C LEU A 86 5.66 -8.15 2.30
N TRP A 87 4.55 -7.44 2.49
CA TRP A 87 3.55 -7.19 1.47
C TRP A 87 3.33 -5.69 1.27
N PHE A 88 3.02 -5.28 0.05
CA PHE A 88 2.52 -3.95 -0.29
C PHE A 88 1.03 -4.05 -0.63
N PRO A 89 0.12 -3.84 0.35
CA PRO A 89 -1.32 -3.80 0.09
C PRO A 89 -1.69 -2.72 -0.93
N GLU A 90 -1.16 -1.51 -0.75
CA GLU A 90 -1.48 -0.34 -1.57
C GLU A 90 -0.22 0.32 -2.13
N PHE A 91 -0.23 0.60 -3.43
CA PHE A 91 0.81 1.36 -4.12
C PHE A 91 0.17 2.34 -5.10
N VAL A 92 0.06 3.60 -4.70
CA VAL A 92 -0.64 4.65 -5.44
C VAL A 92 0.38 5.66 -5.98
N ALA A 93 0.63 5.63 -7.30
CA ALA A 93 1.59 6.52 -7.96
C ALA A 93 1.06 7.05 -9.31
N PRO A 94 -0.05 7.80 -9.32
CA PRO A 94 -0.84 8.08 -10.52
C PRO A 94 -0.12 8.98 -11.54
N PHE A 95 0.93 9.70 -11.13
CA PHE A 95 1.64 10.66 -11.97
C PHE A 95 3.00 10.15 -12.49
N GLY A 96 3.21 8.83 -12.49
CA GLY A 96 4.41 8.21 -13.07
C GLY A 96 5.64 8.18 -12.16
N HIS A 97 5.48 8.42 -10.85
CA HIS A 97 6.60 8.46 -9.90
C HIS A 97 6.95 7.10 -9.26
N ALA A 98 6.29 6.01 -9.65
CA ALA A 98 6.45 4.68 -9.05
C ALA A 98 7.92 4.22 -8.96
N ARG A 99 8.72 4.43 -10.02
CA ARG A 99 10.13 4.05 -10.03
C ARG A 99 10.94 4.78 -8.96
N ARG A 100 10.68 6.07 -8.75
CA ARG A 100 11.38 6.89 -7.73
C ARG A 100 10.96 6.46 -6.33
N MET A 101 9.68 6.19 -6.11
CA MET A 101 9.16 5.69 -4.83
C MET A 101 9.78 4.35 -4.46
N ILE A 102 9.83 3.39 -5.40
CA ILE A 102 10.51 2.10 -5.18
C ILE A 102 11.98 2.33 -4.80
N GLN A 103 12.69 3.21 -5.52
CA GLN A 103 14.09 3.51 -5.18
C GLN A 103 14.26 4.08 -3.76
N ASP A 104 13.36 4.94 -3.30
CA ASP A 104 13.38 5.45 -1.91
C ASP A 104 13.14 4.32 -0.92
N LEU A 105 12.11 3.48 -1.15
CA LEU A 105 11.80 2.34 -0.30
C LEU A 105 13.01 1.42 -0.10
N ARG A 106 13.69 1.07 -1.19
CA ARG A 106 14.88 0.20 -1.20
C ARG A 106 16.07 0.76 -0.45
N LYS A 107 16.24 2.09 -0.51
CA LYS A 107 17.46 2.76 0.00
C LYS A 107 17.30 3.23 1.43
N ASN A 108 16.10 3.68 1.79
CA ASN A 108 15.91 4.54 2.96
C ASN A 108 14.83 4.07 3.92
N VAL A 109 13.93 3.14 3.52
CA VAL A 109 12.74 2.81 4.32
C VAL A 109 12.73 1.35 4.77
N LEU A 110 12.98 0.42 3.84
CA LEU A 110 12.84 -1.01 4.10
C LEU A 110 14.21 -1.70 4.21
N PRO A 111 14.30 -2.83 4.93
CA PRO A 111 15.55 -3.57 5.03
C PRO A 111 16.01 -4.03 3.65
N LYS A 112 17.29 -3.81 3.34
CA LYS A 112 17.86 -4.09 2.03
C LYS A 112 17.84 -5.58 1.71
N GLY A 113 17.42 -5.92 0.50
CA GLY A 113 17.36 -7.28 0.00
C GLY A 113 16.10 -8.06 0.40
N THR A 114 15.13 -7.41 1.04
CA THR A 114 13.91 -8.07 1.56
C THR A 114 13.02 -8.52 0.41
N PRO A 115 12.63 -9.80 0.34
CA PRO A 115 11.58 -10.26 -0.57
C PRO A 115 10.26 -9.60 -0.22
N ALA A 116 9.57 -9.05 -1.22
CA ALA A 116 8.28 -8.41 -1.03
C ALA A 116 7.27 -8.88 -2.07
N LYS A 117 5.99 -8.84 -1.72
CA LYS A 117 4.89 -9.26 -2.59
C LYS A 117 3.82 -8.17 -2.71
N ALA A 118 3.05 -8.20 -3.78
CA ALA A 118 1.84 -7.40 -3.93
C ALA A 118 0.82 -8.16 -4.76
N LEU A 119 -0.47 -7.95 -4.50
CA LEU A 119 -1.51 -8.44 -5.39
C LEU A 119 -1.42 -7.68 -6.72
N LYS A 120 -1.50 -8.40 -7.83
CA LYS A 120 -1.56 -7.83 -9.16
C LYS A 120 -3.03 -7.77 -9.56
N ILE A 121 -3.58 -6.56 -9.64
CA ILE A 121 -4.98 -6.32 -9.98
C ILE A 121 -5.05 -5.70 -11.39
N SER A 122 -6.01 -6.13 -12.22
CA SER A 122 -6.27 -5.53 -13.53
C SER A 122 -6.88 -4.13 -13.39
N PRO A 123 -6.91 -3.30 -14.45
CA PRO A 123 -7.62 -2.03 -14.42
C PRO A 123 -9.12 -2.16 -14.07
N GLU A 124 -9.73 -3.31 -14.34
CA GLU A 124 -11.12 -3.65 -14.06
C GLU A 124 -11.35 -4.13 -12.62
N GLY A 125 -10.30 -4.25 -11.81
CA GLY A 125 -10.38 -4.69 -10.41
C GLY A 125 -10.23 -6.20 -10.20
N GLU A 126 -9.87 -6.96 -11.23
CA GLU A 126 -9.75 -8.42 -11.12
C GLU A 126 -8.35 -8.85 -10.65
N LEU A 127 -8.28 -9.83 -9.75
CA LEU A 127 -7.00 -10.43 -9.36
C LEU A 127 -6.42 -11.23 -10.51
N ILE A 128 -5.25 -10.82 -11.00
CA ILE A 128 -4.52 -11.47 -12.09
C ILE A 128 -3.26 -12.20 -11.61
N GLY A 129 -2.92 -12.11 -10.33
CA GLY A 129 -1.85 -12.90 -9.71
C GLY A 129 -1.15 -12.18 -8.56
N VAL A 130 0.04 -12.66 -8.21
CA VAL A 130 0.91 -12.07 -7.18
C VAL A 130 2.22 -11.64 -7.83
N SER A 131 2.58 -10.38 -7.66
CA SER A 131 3.89 -9.87 -8.07
C SER A 131 4.90 -10.07 -6.96
N GLN A 132 6.13 -10.41 -7.32
CA GLN A 132 7.24 -10.56 -6.40
C GLN A 132 8.33 -9.55 -6.71
N TYR A 133 8.89 -8.98 -5.64
CA TYR A 133 9.92 -7.96 -5.69
C TYR A 133 11.02 -8.30 -4.71
N ARG A 134 12.15 -7.62 -4.88
CA ARG A 134 13.15 -7.47 -3.84
C ARG A 134 13.34 -5.99 -3.60
N VAL A 135 13.21 -5.55 -2.36
CA VAL A 135 13.45 -4.15 -1.95
C VAL A 135 14.79 -3.99 -1.28
#